data_AF-A0A1H1QI70-F1
#
_entry.id   AF-A0A1H1QI70-F1
#
_cell.length_a   1.000
_cell.length_b   1.000
_cell.length_c   1.000
_cell.angle_alpha   90.00
_cell.angle_beta   90.00
_cell.angle_gamma   90.00
#
_symmetry.space_group_name_H-M   'P 1'
#
loop_
_entity.id
_entity.type
_entity.pdbx_description
1 polymer ?
#
loop_
_entity_poly.entity_id
_entity_poly.type
_entity_poly.pdbx_seq_one_letter_code
_entity_poly.pdbx_strand_id
1 'polypeptide(L)'
;MSSPPNSRFAANPRPSERGSAILAVLLFASILAVLAAYFLTHANTEARLATRSFYQSTAMNLAEAGIDLAMLDINNANVGVATGYSAAPDNAASWVKRVNGTGQAAYQFGQGTGNIYIRIDGWTANTLSVVTVTVAGLVTFPNPQQAPIAKQIYVQVVKRATQAAAILSKGAINFNGNVSIDAYSSLTGVPNASTNRTDKAVVASNSTTVSPNIGNATVYGYLETGGAAPIIGSSGSVTGASTPNGVKVDPSRVLTNFNQNIPVATAPSGTAISLGALTSATLPQSGDVPQANGRYLYTASSVSLSGHNTVTINGPVDLIITGDMSMGGTAGITVGSSASLNVYGYGNLQIGGNGVTNATNVPSNTSFYGLGAAGSTVSVGGNGTFTGVVNAPNADITVAGNATIAGAVVGNSVKFSGNATLHYDTQLSGTAASPYYYVKTWVELTDASTGTSPFKRDARAPFTNLFL
;
A
#
# COMPACT_ATOMS: atom_id res chain seq x y z
N MET A 1 14.90 -72.03 -114.88
CA MET A 1 16.08 -71.31 -114.33
C MET A 1 15.56 -70.45 -113.19
N SER A 2 15.54 -70.95 -111.95
CA SER A 2 16.61 -70.87 -110.91
C SER A 2 16.57 -69.57 -110.09
N SER A 3 15.85 -69.62 -108.95
CA SER A 3 16.21 -69.26 -107.54
C SER A 3 17.00 -67.96 -107.19
N PRO A 4 17.14 -67.53 -105.90
CA PRO A 4 16.24 -67.41 -104.72
C PRO A 4 16.34 -66.00 -104.03
N PRO A 5 16.52 -65.80 -102.69
CA PRO A 5 15.58 -65.32 -101.65
C PRO A 5 15.94 -63.95 -100.97
N ASN A 6 15.12 -63.46 -100.00
CA ASN A 6 15.48 -62.70 -98.75
C ASN A 6 14.34 -61.73 -98.28
N SER A 7 13.81 -61.84 -97.04
CA SER A 7 14.20 -61.10 -95.80
C SER A 7 13.97 -59.58 -95.91
N ARG A 8 13.40 -58.79 -94.99
CA ARG A 8 13.13 -58.84 -93.54
C ARG A 8 12.47 -57.48 -93.13
N PHE A 9 11.78 -57.44 -91.99
CA PHE A 9 11.43 -56.27 -91.15
C PHE A 9 10.47 -55.18 -91.67
N ALA A 10 9.32 -55.04 -90.99
CA ALA A 10 8.78 -53.74 -90.60
C ALA A 10 8.36 -53.80 -89.13
N ALA A 11 9.13 -53.13 -88.28
CA ALA A 11 8.82 -52.95 -86.87
C ALA A 11 7.63 -51.99 -86.73
N ASN A 12 6.69 -52.34 -85.87
CA ASN A 12 5.60 -51.47 -85.43
C ASN A 12 6.21 -50.25 -84.69
N PRO A 13 5.94 -48.99 -85.06
CA PRO A 13 6.46 -47.84 -84.32
C PRO A 13 5.79 -47.79 -82.94
N ARG A 14 6.61 -47.83 -81.88
CA ARG A 14 6.15 -47.68 -80.49
C ARG A 14 5.50 -46.30 -80.28
N PRO A 15 4.38 -46.20 -79.54
CA PRO A 15 3.78 -44.91 -79.19
C PRO A 15 4.72 -44.09 -78.28
N SER A 16 4.65 -42.77 -78.38
CA SER A 16 5.56 -41.82 -77.74
C SER A 16 5.44 -41.73 -76.21
N GLU A 17 6.21 -42.54 -75.47
CA GLU A 17 6.38 -42.49 -74.00
C GLU A 17 7.00 -41.17 -73.47
N ARG A 18 7.53 -40.33 -74.36
CA ARG A 18 8.19 -39.06 -73.99
C ARG A 18 7.20 -37.96 -73.56
N GLY A 19 5.96 -37.98 -74.04
CA GLY A 19 4.95 -36.97 -73.69
C GLY A 19 4.35 -37.15 -72.30
N SER A 20 4.11 -38.40 -71.88
CA SER A 20 3.56 -38.72 -70.56
C SER A 20 4.57 -38.46 -69.44
N ALA A 21 5.85 -38.72 -69.68
CA ALA A 21 6.93 -38.42 -68.73
C ALA A 21 7.06 -36.91 -68.44
N ILE A 22 6.97 -36.06 -69.48
CA ILE A 22 7.03 -34.60 -69.33
C ILE A 22 5.82 -34.08 -68.55
N LEU A 23 4.61 -34.59 -68.84
CA LEU A 23 3.40 -34.22 -68.12
C LEU A 23 3.46 -34.59 -66.65
N ALA A 24 3.93 -35.80 -66.31
CA ALA A 24 4.10 -36.22 -64.93
C ALA A 24 5.09 -35.33 -64.16
N VAL A 25 6.24 -35.00 -64.78
CA VAL A 25 7.26 -34.12 -64.17
C VAL A 25 6.70 -32.71 -63.95
N LEU A 26 5.97 -32.14 -64.91
CA LEU A 26 5.33 -30.83 -64.75
C LEU A 26 4.28 -30.82 -63.62
N LEU A 27 3.54 -31.92 -63.47
CA LEU A 27 2.54 -32.08 -62.41
C LEU A 27 3.20 -32.19 -61.03
N PHE A 28 4.28 -32.96 -60.91
CA PHE A 28 5.05 -33.02 -59.66
C PHE A 28 5.71 -31.68 -59.33
N ALA A 29 6.27 -30.98 -60.33
CA ALA A 29 6.88 -29.68 -60.14
C ALA A 29 5.86 -28.61 -59.71
N SER A 30 4.65 -28.62 -60.28
CA SER A 30 3.60 -27.67 -59.87
C SER A 30 3.09 -27.93 -58.46
N ILE A 31 2.91 -29.21 -58.06
CA ILE A 31 2.56 -29.59 -56.69
C ILE A 31 3.65 -29.14 -55.70
N LEU A 32 4.92 -29.39 -56.02
CA LEU A 32 6.06 -28.94 -55.19
C LEU A 32 6.12 -27.42 -55.07
N ALA A 33 5.86 -26.68 -56.15
CA ALA A 33 5.83 -25.22 -56.13
C ALA A 33 4.72 -24.68 -55.22
N VAL A 34 3.52 -25.27 -55.27
CA VAL A 34 2.40 -24.89 -54.39
C VAL A 34 2.72 -25.21 -52.93
N LEU A 35 3.29 -26.39 -52.65
CA LEU A 35 3.70 -26.77 -51.28
C LEU A 35 4.80 -25.84 -50.74
N ALA A 36 5.79 -25.47 -51.57
CA ALA A 36 6.84 -24.55 -51.18
C ALA A 36 6.30 -23.14 -50.90
N ALA A 37 5.39 -22.64 -51.75
CA ALA A 37 4.73 -21.36 -51.55
C ALA A 37 3.90 -21.37 -50.25
N TYR A 38 3.13 -22.43 -50.02
CA TYR A 38 2.36 -22.60 -48.78
C TYR A 38 3.27 -22.61 -47.55
N PHE A 39 4.34 -23.42 -47.55
CA PHE A 39 5.28 -23.49 -46.44
C PHE A 39 5.96 -22.13 -46.15
N LEU A 40 6.38 -21.41 -47.19
CA LEU A 40 6.97 -20.07 -47.05
C LEU A 40 5.97 -19.06 -46.47
N THR A 41 4.71 -19.10 -46.90
CA THR A 41 3.68 -18.21 -46.32
C THR A 41 3.38 -18.58 -44.87
N HIS A 42 3.31 -19.88 -44.55
CA HIS A 42 3.05 -20.37 -43.21
C HIS A 42 4.19 -19.99 -42.25
N ALA A 43 5.44 -20.28 -42.62
CA ALA A 43 6.62 -19.91 -41.83
C ALA A 43 6.71 -18.39 -41.60
N ASN A 44 6.36 -17.57 -42.60
CA ASN A 44 6.29 -16.11 -42.42
C ASN A 44 5.17 -15.69 -41.46
N THR A 45 3.99 -16.32 -41.53
CA THR A 45 2.90 -16.03 -40.59
C THR A 45 3.26 -16.45 -39.17
N GLU A 46 3.88 -17.62 -38.98
CA GLU A 46 4.34 -18.10 -37.68
C GLU A 46 5.41 -17.17 -37.10
N ALA A 47 6.42 -16.80 -37.90
CA ALA A 47 7.46 -15.87 -37.46
C ALA A 47 6.88 -14.50 -37.06
N ARG A 48 5.89 -13.99 -37.81
CA ARG A 48 5.19 -12.74 -37.47
C ARG A 48 4.38 -12.86 -36.19
N LEU A 49 3.65 -13.96 -35.99
CA LEU A 49 2.86 -14.20 -34.79
C LEU A 49 3.75 -14.36 -33.56
N ALA A 50 4.85 -15.12 -33.67
CA ALA A 50 5.83 -15.30 -32.60
C ALA A 50 6.47 -13.96 -32.21
N THR A 51 6.88 -13.17 -33.20
CA THR A 51 7.45 -11.83 -32.98
C THR A 51 6.43 -10.90 -32.31
N ARG A 52 5.18 -10.88 -32.79
CA ARG A 52 4.11 -10.06 -32.17
C ARG A 52 3.82 -10.49 -30.74
N SER A 53 3.77 -11.79 -30.46
CA SER A 53 3.57 -12.32 -29.10
C SER A 53 4.68 -11.90 -28.15
N PHE A 54 5.95 -12.03 -28.57
CA PHE A 54 7.10 -11.58 -27.79
C PHE A 54 7.02 -10.08 -27.44
N TYR A 55 6.70 -9.24 -28.44
CA TYR A 55 6.62 -7.79 -28.23
C TYR A 55 5.35 -7.35 -27.50
N GLN A 56 4.28 -8.15 -27.48
CA GLN A 56 3.15 -7.92 -26.57
C GLN A 56 3.58 -8.05 -25.11
N SER A 57 4.35 -9.09 -24.76
CA SER A 57 4.91 -9.23 -23.41
C SER A 57 5.90 -8.12 -23.09
N THR A 58 6.71 -7.69 -24.07
CA THR A 58 7.63 -6.57 -23.88
C THR A 58 6.90 -5.25 -23.62
N ALA A 59 5.84 -4.96 -24.39
CA ALA A 59 5.00 -3.78 -24.17
C ALA A 59 4.32 -3.81 -22.79
N MET A 60 3.91 -4.99 -22.32
CA MET A 60 3.37 -5.15 -20.96
C MET A 60 4.42 -4.86 -19.89
N ASN A 61 5.61 -5.44 -19.99
CA ASN A 61 6.70 -5.20 -19.04
C ASN A 61 7.12 -3.72 -19.00
N LEU A 62 7.10 -3.03 -20.16
CA LEU A 62 7.33 -1.58 -20.22
C LEU A 62 6.24 -0.80 -19.48
N ALA A 63 4.98 -1.20 -19.60
CA ALA A 63 3.88 -0.57 -18.87
C ALA A 63 4.02 -0.80 -17.35
N GLU A 64 4.39 -2.01 -16.92
CA GLU A 64 4.64 -2.33 -15.50
C GLU A 64 5.81 -1.52 -14.92
N ALA A 65 6.93 -1.42 -15.65
CA ALA A 65 8.06 -0.58 -15.23
C ALA A 65 7.68 0.90 -15.07
N GLY A 66 6.76 1.40 -15.91
CA GLY A 66 6.24 2.76 -15.79
C GLY A 66 5.35 2.96 -14.56
N ILE A 67 4.63 1.93 -14.11
CA ILE A 67 3.86 1.97 -12.85
C ILE A 67 4.82 2.07 -11.67
N ASP A 68 5.87 1.26 -11.66
CA ASP A 68 6.87 1.29 -10.58
C ASP A 68 7.54 2.66 -10.47
N LEU A 69 7.90 3.26 -11.61
CA LEU A 69 8.45 4.61 -11.63
C LEU A 69 7.43 5.64 -11.14
N ALA A 70 6.18 5.57 -11.59
CA ALA A 70 5.14 6.48 -11.14
C ALA A 70 4.91 6.35 -9.62
N MET A 71 4.92 5.13 -9.09
CA MET A 71 4.80 4.86 -7.65
C MET A 71 5.96 5.44 -6.86
N LEU A 72 7.19 5.29 -7.36
CA LEU A 72 8.37 5.90 -6.75
C LEU A 72 8.26 7.43 -6.72
N ASP A 73 7.91 8.04 -7.84
CA ASP A 73 7.80 9.49 -7.97
C ASP A 73 6.65 10.03 -7.09
N ILE A 74 5.52 9.33 -7.01
CA ILE A 74 4.39 9.66 -6.13
C ILE A 74 4.79 9.58 -4.65
N ASN A 75 5.50 8.53 -4.24
CA ASN A 75 5.90 8.30 -2.85
C ASN A 75 6.97 9.27 -2.36
N ASN A 76 7.88 9.69 -3.23
CA ASN A 76 8.94 10.64 -2.91
C ASN A 76 8.52 12.11 -3.09
N ALA A 77 7.23 12.37 -3.37
CA ALA A 77 6.70 13.68 -3.70
C ALA A 77 7.42 14.37 -4.88
N ASN A 78 7.84 13.56 -5.84
CA ASN A 78 8.67 13.90 -6.98
C ASN A 78 7.87 14.04 -8.28
N VAL A 79 6.53 14.13 -8.24
CA VAL A 79 5.74 14.38 -9.45
C VAL A 79 5.81 15.87 -9.80
N GLY A 80 6.64 16.22 -10.79
CA GLY A 80 6.81 17.61 -11.22
C GLY A 80 7.82 17.80 -12.35
N VAL A 81 8.03 19.06 -12.73
CA VAL A 81 8.86 19.41 -13.90
C VAL A 81 10.33 19.02 -13.72
N ALA A 82 10.86 19.13 -12.51
CA ALA A 82 12.24 18.77 -12.18
C ALA A 82 12.58 17.29 -12.41
N THR A 83 11.57 16.41 -12.43
CA THR A 83 11.72 14.95 -12.59
C THR A 83 11.17 14.46 -13.94
N GLY A 84 10.95 15.39 -14.88
CA GLY A 84 10.56 15.09 -16.25
C GLY A 84 9.05 14.95 -16.49
N TYR A 85 8.20 15.34 -15.54
CA TYR A 85 6.76 15.46 -15.79
C TYR A 85 6.40 16.81 -16.41
N SER A 86 5.32 16.85 -17.17
CA SER A 86 4.64 18.07 -17.59
C SER A 86 3.17 18.01 -17.18
N ALA A 87 2.52 19.17 -17.03
CA ALA A 87 1.09 19.23 -16.80
C ALA A 87 0.34 18.66 -18.01
N ALA A 88 -0.74 17.90 -17.76
CA ALA A 88 -1.56 17.35 -18.81
C ALA A 88 -2.30 18.50 -19.54
N PRO A 89 -2.32 18.52 -20.89
CA PRO A 89 -3.00 19.57 -21.65
C PRO A 89 -4.50 19.72 -21.34
N ASP A 90 -5.15 18.63 -20.94
CA ASP A 90 -6.59 18.59 -20.63
C ASP A 90 -6.92 18.91 -19.17
N ASN A 91 -5.94 18.85 -18.26
CA ASN A 91 -6.11 19.16 -16.85
C ASN A 91 -4.79 19.55 -16.20
N ALA A 92 -4.66 20.81 -15.76
CA ALA A 92 -3.47 21.33 -15.12
C ALA A 92 -3.12 20.63 -13.78
N ALA A 93 -4.09 19.95 -13.15
CA ALA A 93 -3.88 19.15 -11.94
C ALA A 93 -3.42 17.70 -12.22
N SER A 94 -3.35 17.31 -13.48
CA SER A 94 -2.86 16.01 -13.92
C SER A 94 -1.45 16.13 -14.49
N TRP A 95 -0.65 15.08 -14.36
CA TRP A 95 0.75 15.07 -14.79
C TRP A 95 0.99 13.96 -15.80
N VAL A 96 1.80 14.25 -16.82
CA VAL A 96 2.17 13.29 -17.85
C VAL A 96 3.68 13.20 -17.97
N LYS A 97 4.20 12.02 -18.29
CA LYS A 97 5.63 11.78 -18.50
C LYS A 97 5.82 10.74 -19.59
N ARG A 98 6.79 10.99 -20.47
CA ARG A 98 7.28 10.00 -21.42
C ARG A 98 8.66 9.55 -20.96
N VAL A 99 8.83 8.26 -20.75
CA VAL A 99 10.11 7.67 -20.37
C VAL A 99 10.71 6.97 -21.57
N ASN A 100 11.96 7.34 -21.83
CA ASN A 100 12.80 6.79 -22.87
C ASN A 100 14.04 6.18 -22.19
N GLY A 101 14.79 5.36 -22.90
CA GLY A 101 16.10 4.87 -22.48
C GLY A 101 17.14 5.98 -22.30
N THR A 102 18.37 5.57 -22.00
CA THR A 102 19.50 6.46 -21.73
C THR A 102 19.68 7.51 -22.82
N GLY A 103 19.82 8.78 -22.42
CA GLY A 103 20.00 9.89 -23.36
C GLY A 103 18.75 10.27 -24.15
N GLN A 104 17.54 10.00 -23.63
CA GLN A 104 16.24 10.27 -24.30
C GLN A 104 15.97 9.42 -25.54
N ALA A 105 16.79 8.42 -25.85
CA ALA A 105 16.57 7.48 -26.95
C ALA A 105 15.56 6.39 -26.53
N ALA A 106 14.70 5.93 -27.43
CA ALA A 106 13.79 4.81 -27.13
C ALA A 106 14.56 3.55 -26.69
N TYR A 107 13.96 2.73 -25.81
CA TYR A 107 14.54 1.46 -25.38
C TYR A 107 14.79 0.57 -26.60
N GLN A 108 16.02 0.11 -26.79
CA GLN A 108 16.38 -0.66 -27.98
C GLN A 108 16.10 -2.15 -27.75
N PHE A 109 15.33 -2.74 -28.64
CA PHE A 109 15.14 -4.19 -28.74
C PHE A 109 15.64 -4.66 -30.10
N GLY A 110 16.03 -5.94 -30.22
CA GLY A 110 16.69 -6.45 -31.41
C GLY A 110 15.96 -6.18 -32.74
N GLN A 111 14.64 -6.07 -32.73
CA GLN A 111 13.84 -5.70 -33.92
C GLN A 111 12.81 -4.59 -33.67
N GLY A 112 12.99 -3.76 -32.64
CA GLY A 112 12.00 -2.72 -32.31
C GLY A 112 12.50 -1.72 -31.27
N THR A 113 11.76 -0.65 -31.05
CA THR A 113 12.07 0.34 -30.02
C THR A 113 10.89 0.60 -29.09
N GLY A 114 11.18 0.77 -27.80
CA GLY A 114 10.21 0.90 -26.72
C GLY A 114 10.11 2.30 -26.14
N ASN A 115 8.89 2.71 -25.80
CA ASN A 115 8.63 3.92 -25.01
C ASN A 115 7.60 3.60 -23.92
N ILE A 116 7.68 4.34 -22.82
CA ILE A 116 6.70 4.29 -21.74
C ILE A 116 6.02 5.66 -21.66
N TYR A 117 4.70 5.65 -21.50
CA TYR A 117 3.87 6.83 -21.35
C TYR A 117 3.12 6.72 -20.02
N ILE A 118 3.21 7.73 -19.17
CA ILE A 118 2.63 7.75 -17.82
C ILE A 118 1.69 8.95 -17.72
N ARG A 119 0.50 8.75 -17.13
CA ARG A 119 -0.43 9.79 -16.71
C ARG A 119 -0.80 9.58 -15.25
N ILE A 120 -0.73 10.64 -14.46
CA ILE A 120 -1.10 10.67 -13.04
C ILE A 120 -2.21 11.71 -12.87
N ASP A 121 -3.37 11.28 -12.38
CA ASP A 121 -4.53 12.13 -12.12
C ASP A 121 -4.80 12.18 -10.60
N GLY A 122 -5.17 13.36 -10.08
CA GLY A 122 -5.61 13.54 -8.69
C GLY A 122 -4.51 13.51 -7.64
N TRP A 123 -3.24 13.58 -8.05
CA TRP A 123 -2.11 13.64 -7.13
C TRP A 123 -1.91 15.05 -6.57
N THR A 124 -1.89 15.15 -5.25
CA THR A 124 -1.45 16.33 -4.51
C THR A 124 -0.51 15.86 -3.39
N ALA A 125 0.55 16.62 -3.14
CA ALA A 125 1.49 16.27 -2.08
C ALA A 125 0.79 16.27 -0.72
N ASN A 126 1.08 15.26 0.11
CA ASN A 126 0.67 15.17 1.52
C ASN A 126 -0.85 15.12 1.81
N THR A 127 -1.69 14.74 0.85
CA THR A 127 -3.14 14.56 1.06
C THR A 127 -3.56 13.08 1.01
N LEU A 128 -4.65 12.76 1.72
CA LEU A 128 -5.32 11.45 1.68
C LEU A 128 -6.23 11.32 0.45
N SER A 129 -5.67 11.51 -0.74
CA SER A 129 -6.41 11.46 -2.01
C SER A 129 -6.21 10.12 -2.73
N VAL A 130 -7.26 9.68 -3.45
CA VAL A 130 -7.16 8.61 -4.44
C VAL A 130 -6.42 9.17 -5.65
N VAL A 131 -5.30 8.56 -6.00
CA VAL A 131 -4.50 8.92 -7.17
C VAL A 131 -4.69 7.84 -8.21
N THR A 132 -4.94 8.27 -9.44
CA THR A 132 -5.07 7.36 -10.58
C THR A 132 -3.81 7.44 -11.41
N VAL A 133 -3.20 6.30 -11.68
CA VAL A 133 -2.03 6.15 -12.54
C VAL A 133 -2.43 5.30 -13.74
N THR A 134 -2.33 5.87 -14.93
CA THR A 134 -2.49 5.13 -16.18
C THR A 134 -1.15 5.09 -16.88
N VAL A 135 -0.74 3.94 -17.38
CA VAL A 135 0.55 3.76 -18.06
C VAL A 135 0.36 2.96 -19.33
N ALA A 136 1.02 3.37 -20.41
CA ALA A 136 1.10 2.61 -21.65
C ALA A 136 2.55 2.30 -22.02
N GLY A 137 2.82 1.02 -22.30
CA GLY A 137 4.05 0.58 -22.94
C GLY A 137 3.83 0.45 -24.45
N LEU A 138 4.67 1.10 -25.23
CA LEU A 138 4.60 1.11 -26.69
C LEU A 138 5.88 0.47 -27.27
N VAL A 139 5.71 -0.46 -28.19
CA VAL A 139 6.78 -0.99 -29.04
C VAL A 139 6.50 -0.64 -30.50
N THR A 140 7.48 0.00 -31.13
CA THR A 140 7.46 0.37 -32.55
C THR A 140 8.50 -0.43 -33.32
N PHE A 141 8.23 -0.68 -34.60
CA PHE A 141 9.10 -1.47 -35.47
C PHE A 141 9.80 -0.56 -36.49
N PRO A 142 11.00 -0.92 -36.98
CA PRO A 142 11.68 -0.15 -38.02
C PRO A 142 10.88 -0.04 -39.32
N ASN A 143 10.04 -1.03 -39.63
CA ASN A 143 9.14 -0.98 -40.76
C ASN A 143 7.88 -0.16 -40.39
N PRO A 144 7.65 1.03 -40.99
CA PRO A 144 6.51 1.88 -40.68
C PRO A 144 5.14 1.27 -41.10
N GLN A 145 5.14 0.23 -41.94
CA GLN A 145 3.93 -0.49 -42.33
C GLN A 145 3.48 -1.50 -41.27
N GLN A 146 4.36 -1.85 -40.33
CA GLN A 146 4.02 -2.75 -39.24
C GLN A 146 3.39 -1.95 -38.10
N ALA A 147 2.11 -2.20 -37.84
CA ALA A 147 1.38 -1.54 -36.77
C ALA A 147 2.11 -1.71 -35.42
N PRO A 148 2.27 -0.63 -34.64
CA PRO A 148 2.90 -0.70 -33.32
C PRO A 148 2.09 -1.57 -32.37
N ILE A 149 2.75 -2.05 -31.32
CA ILE A 149 2.12 -2.83 -30.26
C ILE A 149 2.12 -1.97 -29.00
N ALA A 150 0.92 -1.70 -28.48
CA ALA A 150 0.74 -0.95 -27.25
C ALA A 150 -0.09 -1.75 -26.23
N LYS A 151 0.32 -1.69 -24.97
CA LYS A 151 -0.39 -2.25 -23.81
C LYS A 151 -0.61 -1.13 -22.80
N GLN A 152 -1.77 -1.10 -22.16
CA GLN A 152 -2.12 -0.06 -21.19
C GLN A 152 -2.61 -0.69 -19.90
N ILE A 153 -2.16 -0.14 -18.78
CA ILE A 153 -2.53 -0.56 -17.44
C ILE A 153 -3.08 0.65 -16.70
N TYR A 154 -4.10 0.41 -15.91
CA TYR A 154 -4.72 1.35 -15.00
C TYR A 154 -4.53 0.90 -13.57
N VAL A 155 -4.07 1.81 -12.73
CA VAL A 155 -3.81 1.58 -11.31
C VAL A 155 -4.45 2.69 -10.49
N GLN A 156 -5.21 2.31 -9.47
CA GLN A 156 -5.61 3.23 -8.41
C GLN A 156 -4.69 3.03 -7.21
N VAL A 157 -4.15 4.13 -6.71
CA VAL A 157 -3.35 4.15 -5.49
C VAL A 157 -3.92 5.12 -4.47
N VAL A 158 -3.69 4.83 -3.20
CA VAL A 158 -4.31 5.52 -2.07
C VAL A 158 -3.33 5.58 -0.91
N LYS A 159 -3.43 6.63 -0.10
CA LYS A 159 -2.75 6.71 1.21
C LYS A 159 -3.68 6.19 2.30
N ARG A 160 -3.16 5.34 3.18
CA ARG A 160 -3.83 4.90 4.40
C ARG A 160 -3.35 5.82 5.50
N ALA A 161 -4.22 6.22 6.40
CA ALA A 161 -3.73 6.86 7.61
C ALA A 161 -2.92 5.85 8.44
N THR A 162 -1.80 6.28 9.02
CA THR A 162 -1.00 5.44 9.93
C THR A 162 -1.76 5.09 11.20
N GLN A 163 -2.83 5.83 11.50
CA GLN A 163 -3.73 5.63 12.66
C GLN A 163 -5.17 5.29 12.20
N ALA A 164 -5.31 4.64 11.05
CA ALA A 164 -6.61 4.21 10.50
C ALA A 164 -7.24 3.01 11.25
N ALA A 165 -6.52 2.44 12.22
CA ALA A 165 -6.92 1.25 12.94
C ALA A 165 -6.83 1.49 14.46
N ALA A 166 -7.68 0.77 15.19
CA ALA A 166 -7.70 0.73 16.65
C ALA A 166 -6.39 0.16 17.19
N ILE A 167 -5.97 -0.95 16.59
CA ILE A 167 -4.70 -1.60 16.84
C ILE A 167 -4.07 -1.91 15.49
N LEU A 168 -2.82 -1.49 15.30
CA LEU A 168 -2.02 -1.78 14.12
C LEU A 168 -0.68 -2.36 14.54
N SER A 169 -0.30 -3.50 13.97
CA SER A 169 0.94 -4.19 14.35
C SER A 169 1.75 -4.64 13.14
N LYS A 170 3.08 -4.52 13.20
CA LYS A 170 3.99 -5.14 12.20
C LYS A 170 4.00 -6.67 12.33
N GLY A 171 3.97 -7.15 13.56
CA GLY A 171 4.03 -8.55 13.93
C GLY A 171 2.80 -8.96 14.74
N ALA A 172 3.00 -9.85 15.71
CA ALA A 172 1.90 -10.53 16.39
C ALA A 172 1.02 -9.60 17.25
N ILE A 173 -0.28 -9.82 17.19
CA ILE A 173 -1.28 -9.33 18.15
C ILE A 173 -1.78 -10.53 18.96
N ASN A 174 -1.74 -10.43 20.29
CA ASN A 174 -2.15 -11.51 21.19
C ASN A 174 -2.95 -10.97 22.38
N PHE A 175 -4.19 -11.42 22.53
CA PHE A 175 -5.04 -11.08 23.67
C PHE A 175 -5.16 -12.25 24.63
N ASN A 176 -4.87 -11.98 25.91
CA ASN A 176 -5.00 -12.93 27.00
C ASN A 176 -5.94 -12.38 28.07
N GLY A 177 -7.24 -12.63 27.89
CA GLY A 177 -8.29 -12.19 28.80
C GLY A 177 -9.54 -11.72 28.05
N ASN A 178 -10.41 -10.98 28.74
CA ASN A 178 -11.68 -10.48 28.18
C ASN A 178 -11.50 -9.04 27.71
N VAL A 179 -10.80 -8.88 26.58
CA VAL A 179 -10.56 -7.57 25.98
C VAL A 179 -11.80 -7.11 25.21
N SER A 180 -12.16 -5.84 25.30
CA SER A 180 -13.24 -5.25 24.51
C SER A 180 -12.69 -4.14 23.61
N ILE A 181 -13.04 -4.19 22.32
CA ILE A 181 -12.61 -3.21 21.32
C ILE A 181 -13.83 -2.70 20.57
N ASP A 182 -13.99 -1.39 20.49
CA ASP A 182 -14.97 -0.73 19.63
C ASP A 182 -14.44 0.63 19.16
N ALA A 183 -15.28 1.41 18.48
CA ALA A 183 -14.92 2.76 18.03
C ALA A 183 -15.96 3.80 18.43
N TYR A 184 -15.53 5.04 18.55
CA TYR A 184 -16.34 6.22 18.81
C TYR A 184 -15.82 7.42 17.99
N SER A 185 -16.46 8.57 18.11
CA SER A 185 -15.97 9.82 17.54
C SER A 185 -15.78 10.85 18.64
N SER A 186 -14.57 11.40 18.77
CA SER A 186 -14.31 12.47 19.75
C SER A 186 -15.05 13.77 19.42
N LEU A 187 -15.47 13.98 18.15
CA LEU A 187 -16.33 15.11 17.77
C LEU A 187 -17.74 15.03 18.39
N THR A 188 -18.24 13.84 18.67
CA THR A 188 -19.57 13.63 19.28
C THR A 188 -19.49 13.52 20.80
N GLY A 189 -18.27 13.47 21.37
CA GLY A 189 -18.01 13.41 22.80
C GLY A 189 -17.19 12.18 23.19
N VAL A 190 -17.21 11.85 24.48
CA VAL A 190 -16.51 10.68 25.04
C VAL A 190 -17.14 9.36 24.58
N PRO A 191 -16.41 8.22 24.65
CA PRO A 191 -16.96 6.92 24.32
C PRO A 191 -18.21 6.60 25.15
N ASN A 192 -19.28 6.15 24.49
CA ASN A 192 -20.51 5.73 25.17
C ASN A 192 -21.19 4.62 24.38
N ALA A 193 -21.46 3.48 25.02
CA ALA A 193 -21.98 2.30 24.33
C ALA A 193 -23.35 2.50 23.67
N SER A 194 -24.16 3.45 24.16
CA SER A 194 -25.52 3.71 23.69
C SER A 194 -25.60 4.90 22.73
N THR A 195 -24.82 5.95 22.97
CA THR A 195 -24.94 7.22 22.24
C THR A 195 -23.76 7.55 21.34
N ASN A 196 -22.61 6.91 21.54
CA ASN A 196 -21.38 7.20 20.81
C ASN A 196 -20.51 5.94 20.65
N ARG A 197 -21.04 4.96 19.91
CA ARG A 197 -20.37 3.70 19.56
C ARG A 197 -20.59 3.38 18.09
N THR A 198 -19.55 2.91 17.42
CA THR A 198 -19.54 2.55 16.01
C THR A 198 -18.72 1.28 15.80
N ASP A 199 -18.98 0.57 14.71
CA ASP A 199 -18.30 -0.66 14.30
C ASP A 199 -17.10 -0.39 13.38
N LYS A 200 -16.49 0.79 13.52
CA LYS A 200 -15.35 1.25 12.69
C LYS A 200 -13.99 0.91 13.31
N ALA A 201 -13.95 0.13 14.38
CA ALA A 201 -12.69 -0.32 14.95
C ALA A 201 -12.04 -1.36 14.04
N VAL A 202 -10.75 -1.22 13.78
CA VAL A 202 -9.98 -2.20 13.01
C VAL A 202 -8.83 -2.70 13.87
N VAL A 203 -8.69 -4.02 13.98
CA VAL A 203 -7.52 -4.67 14.58
C VAL A 203 -6.75 -5.35 13.46
N ALA A 204 -5.62 -4.76 13.09
CA ALA A 204 -4.87 -5.14 11.91
C ALA A 204 -3.43 -5.55 12.22
N SER A 205 -2.98 -6.64 11.61
CA SER A 205 -1.59 -7.11 11.70
C SER A 205 -1.02 -7.42 10.32
N ASN A 206 0.19 -6.93 10.05
CA ASN A 206 0.98 -7.33 8.86
C ASN A 206 1.56 -8.76 8.98
N SER A 207 1.39 -9.43 10.12
CA SER A 207 1.87 -10.78 10.30
C SER A 207 1.26 -11.71 9.25
N THR A 208 2.13 -12.46 8.56
CA THR A 208 1.73 -13.53 7.63
C THR A 208 1.51 -14.86 8.34
N THR A 209 1.97 -14.99 9.59
CA THR A 209 1.66 -16.11 10.48
C THR A 209 0.38 -15.83 11.26
N VAL A 210 -0.17 -16.85 11.92
CA VAL A 210 -1.47 -16.81 12.62
C VAL A 210 -1.54 -15.67 13.63
N SER A 211 -2.10 -14.55 13.21
CA SER A 211 -2.29 -13.33 13.99
C SER A 211 -3.26 -12.40 13.25
N PRO A 212 -4.14 -11.64 13.94
CA PRO A 212 -4.32 -11.54 15.39
C PRO A 212 -4.80 -12.83 16.06
N ASN A 213 -4.34 -13.11 17.28
CA ASN A 213 -4.97 -14.03 18.21
C ASN A 213 -5.75 -13.22 19.24
N ILE A 214 -7.07 -13.18 19.10
CA ILE A 214 -7.93 -12.38 19.96
C ILE A 214 -8.50 -13.17 21.15
N GLY A 215 -8.24 -14.48 21.25
CA GLY A 215 -8.75 -15.31 22.34
C GLY A 215 -10.26 -15.10 22.55
N ASN A 216 -10.66 -14.79 23.79
CA ASN A 216 -12.06 -14.57 24.16
C ASN A 216 -12.50 -13.10 24.06
N ALA A 217 -11.75 -12.24 23.37
CA ALA A 217 -12.07 -10.82 23.24
C ALA A 217 -13.31 -10.58 22.38
N THR A 218 -13.92 -9.42 22.61
CA THR A 218 -15.02 -8.88 21.80
C THR A 218 -14.50 -7.74 20.95
N VAL A 219 -14.62 -7.85 19.63
CA VAL A 219 -14.26 -6.83 18.66
C VAL A 219 -15.52 -6.38 17.92
N TYR A 220 -15.93 -5.15 18.16
CA TYR A 220 -17.00 -4.49 17.43
C TYR A 220 -16.40 -3.70 16.26
N GLY A 221 -16.17 -4.40 15.16
CA GLY A 221 -15.48 -3.87 13.98
C GLY A 221 -14.87 -4.96 13.10
N TYR A 222 -13.62 -4.77 12.67
CA TYR A 222 -12.93 -5.61 11.69
C TYR A 222 -11.65 -6.23 12.27
N LEU A 223 -11.38 -7.47 11.85
CA LEU A 223 -10.07 -8.10 11.98
C LEU A 223 -9.41 -8.17 10.61
N GLU A 224 -8.17 -7.70 10.51
CA GLU A 224 -7.41 -7.73 9.26
C GLU A 224 -6.04 -8.38 9.50
N THR A 225 -5.67 -9.35 8.67
CA THR A 225 -4.42 -10.12 8.80
C THR A 225 -3.64 -10.12 7.50
N GLY A 226 -2.32 -10.31 7.57
CA GLY A 226 -1.45 -10.33 6.38
C GLY A 226 -1.43 -11.63 5.59
N GLY A 227 -2.20 -12.65 6.00
CA GLY A 227 -2.33 -13.88 5.23
C GLY A 227 -3.09 -14.99 5.96
N ALA A 228 -2.64 -15.37 7.15
CA ALA A 228 -3.26 -16.44 7.93
C ALA A 228 -4.55 -15.97 8.62
N ALA A 229 -5.56 -16.83 8.70
CA ALA A 229 -6.78 -16.53 9.44
C ALA A 229 -6.46 -16.25 10.93
N PRO A 230 -7.17 -15.30 11.58
CA PRO A 230 -6.97 -15.00 12.99
C PRO A 230 -7.44 -16.15 13.89
N ILE A 231 -6.91 -16.22 15.12
CA ILE A 231 -7.44 -17.11 16.16
C ILE A 231 -8.51 -16.36 16.94
N ILE A 232 -9.70 -16.95 16.99
CA ILE A 232 -10.84 -16.49 17.77
C ILE A 232 -11.20 -17.64 18.72
N GLY A 233 -11.15 -17.39 20.02
CA GLY A 233 -11.51 -18.35 21.07
C GLY A 233 -13.02 -18.60 21.11
N SER A 234 -13.43 -19.64 21.84
CA SER A 234 -14.83 -20.08 21.90
C SER A 234 -15.82 -19.02 22.41
N SER A 235 -15.33 -18.08 23.24
CA SER A 235 -16.12 -16.95 23.73
C SER A 235 -15.83 -15.64 22.98
N GLY A 236 -14.89 -15.63 22.04
CA GLY A 236 -14.55 -14.45 21.25
C GLY A 236 -15.67 -14.07 20.28
N SER A 237 -15.70 -12.79 19.89
CA SER A 237 -16.66 -12.30 18.89
C SER A 237 -16.09 -11.19 18.02
N VAL A 238 -16.52 -11.19 16.75
CA VAL A 238 -16.21 -10.17 15.74
C VAL A 238 -17.52 -9.81 15.06
N THR A 239 -18.07 -8.65 15.41
CA THR A 239 -19.41 -8.23 14.98
C THR A 239 -19.42 -6.74 14.64
N GLY A 240 -20.49 -6.27 14.01
CA GLY A 240 -20.77 -4.85 13.86
C GLY A 240 -22.26 -4.57 13.74
N ALA A 241 -22.61 -3.36 13.32
CA ALA A 241 -24.01 -2.92 13.29
C ALA A 241 -24.88 -3.73 12.33
N SER A 242 -24.28 -4.24 11.25
CA SER A 242 -24.95 -5.03 10.21
C SER A 242 -24.88 -6.55 10.44
N THR A 243 -24.23 -7.01 11.50
CA THR A 243 -24.04 -8.45 11.74
C THR A 243 -25.37 -9.10 12.13
N PRO A 244 -25.79 -10.21 11.48
CA PRO A 244 -27.05 -10.87 11.81
C PRO A 244 -27.11 -11.34 13.27
N ASN A 245 -28.32 -11.34 13.84
CA ASN A 245 -28.51 -11.72 15.23
C ASN A 245 -28.09 -13.18 15.47
N GLY A 246 -27.39 -13.45 16.58
CA GLY A 246 -26.85 -14.77 16.91
C GLY A 246 -25.51 -15.11 16.25
N VAL A 247 -25.00 -14.30 15.31
CA VAL A 247 -23.67 -14.50 14.71
C VAL A 247 -22.60 -13.92 15.64
N LYS A 248 -21.68 -14.79 16.10
CA LYS A 248 -20.54 -14.40 16.94
C LYS A 248 -19.35 -13.90 16.12
N VAL A 249 -19.12 -14.47 14.95
CA VAL A 249 -18.02 -14.08 14.03
C VAL A 249 -18.62 -13.87 12.66
N ASP A 250 -18.66 -12.62 12.23
CA ASP A 250 -19.11 -12.22 10.90
C ASP A 250 -17.95 -12.38 9.89
N PRO A 251 -18.02 -13.33 8.94
CA PRO A 251 -16.92 -13.54 7.99
C PRO A 251 -16.62 -12.33 7.10
N SER A 252 -17.61 -11.45 6.87
CA SER A 252 -17.42 -10.22 6.07
C SER A 252 -16.53 -9.19 6.77
N ARG A 253 -16.27 -9.38 8.06
CA ARG A 253 -15.46 -8.51 8.92
C ARG A 253 -14.08 -9.08 9.22
N VAL A 254 -13.75 -10.23 8.63
CA VAL A 254 -12.44 -10.87 8.75
C VAL A 254 -11.76 -10.86 7.38
N LEU A 255 -10.70 -10.07 7.26
CA LEU A 255 -9.92 -9.93 6.02
C LEU A 255 -8.51 -10.50 6.23
N THR A 256 -7.94 -11.12 5.20
CA THR A 256 -6.63 -11.79 5.27
C THR A 256 -5.60 -11.25 4.28
N ASN A 257 -5.87 -10.08 3.70
CA ASN A 257 -5.03 -9.41 2.72
C ASN A 257 -4.49 -8.06 3.22
N PHE A 258 -4.33 -7.91 4.52
CA PHE A 258 -3.81 -6.70 5.12
C PHE A 258 -2.32 -6.54 4.86
N ASN A 259 -1.94 -5.43 4.24
CA ASN A 259 -0.55 -5.04 4.18
C ASN A 259 -0.49 -3.51 4.21
N GLN A 260 0.23 -2.97 5.19
CA GLN A 260 0.45 -1.55 5.32
C GLN A 260 1.86 -1.27 5.82
N ASN A 261 2.57 -0.33 5.20
CA ASN A 261 3.84 0.11 5.79
C ASN A 261 3.57 0.92 7.07
N ILE A 262 4.31 0.61 8.15
CA ILE A 262 4.19 1.25 9.46
C ILE A 262 5.53 1.94 9.78
N PRO A 263 5.77 3.16 9.26
CA PRO A 263 7.04 3.85 9.46
C PRO A 263 7.18 4.37 10.88
N VAL A 264 8.41 4.37 11.39
CA VAL A 264 8.74 4.98 12.68
C VAL A 264 8.57 6.50 12.56
N ALA A 265 8.00 7.13 13.59
CA ALA A 265 7.90 8.58 13.64
C ALA A 265 9.29 9.22 13.66
N THR A 266 9.39 10.52 13.35
CA THR A 266 10.62 11.29 13.50
C THR A 266 10.38 12.36 14.54
N ALA A 267 11.30 12.51 15.50
CA ALA A 267 11.24 13.61 16.46
C ALA A 267 11.35 14.97 15.75
N PRO A 268 10.68 16.02 16.26
CA PRO A 268 10.80 17.36 15.72
C PRO A 268 12.26 17.84 15.80
N SER A 269 12.70 18.57 14.79
CA SER A 269 14.00 19.25 14.79
C SER A 269 13.85 20.68 15.31
N GLY A 270 14.88 21.20 15.97
CA GLY A 270 14.89 22.54 16.53
C GLY A 270 15.75 22.65 17.78
N THR A 271 15.92 23.87 18.28
CA THR A 271 16.62 24.10 19.56
C THR A 271 15.68 23.79 20.71
N ALA A 272 15.88 22.64 21.34
CA ALA A 272 15.09 22.20 22.49
C ALA A 272 15.60 22.82 23.80
N ILE A 273 14.68 23.10 24.72
CA ILE A 273 14.99 23.46 26.10
C ILE A 273 15.31 22.18 26.87
N SER A 274 16.51 22.07 27.45
CA SER A 274 16.90 20.87 28.19
C SER A 274 16.38 20.90 29.62
N LEU A 275 15.47 19.97 29.90
CA LEU A 275 15.03 19.58 31.23
C LEU A 275 15.93 18.39 31.62
N GLY A 276 16.46 18.31 32.83
CA GLY A 276 17.25 17.14 33.24
C GLY A 276 16.40 15.85 33.34
N ALA A 277 16.64 15.06 34.39
CA ALA A 277 15.69 14.01 34.75
C ALA A 277 14.40 14.65 35.29
N LEU A 278 13.27 14.34 34.67
CA LEU A 278 11.97 14.86 35.08
C LEU A 278 11.37 13.98 36.18
N THR A 279 11.23 14.55 37.37
CA THR A 279 10.52 13.92 38.51
C THR A 279 9.20 14.62 38.82
N SER A 280 9.04 15.89 38.45
CA SER A 280 7.79 16.66 38.38
C SER A 280 8.01 17.92 37.54
N ALA A 281 6.97 18.46 36.91
CA ALA A 281 7.08 19.71 36.15
C ALA A 281 5.71 20.33 35.83
N THR A 282 5.71 21.63 35.53
CA THR A 282 4.62 22.28 34.79
C THR A 282 5.22 22.85 33.51
N LEU A 283 4.68 22.44 32.36
CA LEU A 283 5.17 22.83 31.04
C LEU A 283 4.05 23.53 30.24
N PRO A 284 4.36 24.60 29.48
CA PRO A 284 5.64 25.28 29.44
C PRO A 284 5.98 25.99 30.76
N GLN A 285 7.28 26.22 31.03
CA GLN A 285 7.73 27.00 32.18
C GLN A 285 7.59 28.50 31.89
N SER A 286 7.52 29.30 32.95
CA SER A 286 7.43 30.77 32.80
C SER A 286 8.67 31.31 32.09
N GLY A 287 8.47 32.04 30.99
CA GLY A 287 9.55 32.63 30.19
C GLY A 287 10.04 31.74 29.04
N ASP A 288 9.54 30.51 28.92
CA ASP A 288 9.84 29.68 27.76
C ASP A 288 9.24 30.30 26.48
N VAL A 289 9.92 30.08 25.36
CA VAL A 289 9.52 30.59 24.05
C VAL A 289 9.19 29.41 23.13
N PRO A 290 8.03 29.41 22.45
CA PRO A 290 7.69 28.34 21.53
C PRO A 290 8.54 28.41 20.25
N GLN A 291 8.65 27.28 19.56
CA GLN A 291 9.20 27.20 18.20
C GLN A 291 8.28 27.92 17.20
N ALA A 292 8.73 28.08 15.96
CA ALA A 292 7.95 28.73 14.89
C ALA A 292 6.59 28.04 14.60
N ASN A 293 6.46 26.75 14.92
CA ASN A 293 5.20 26.01 14.81
C ASN A 293 4.23 26.26 15.98
N GLY A 294 4.57 27.14 16.92
CA GLY A 294 3.77 27.45 18.11
C GLY A 294 3.86 26.42 19.23
N ARG A 295 4.71 25.38 19.11
CA ARG A 295 4.89 24.33 20.12
C ARG A 295 6.18 24.55 20.92
N TYR A 296 6.15 24.21 22.20
CA TYR A 296 7.31 24.26 23.08
C TYR A 296 8.08 22.94 22.99
N LEU A 297 9.35 23.01 22.59
CA LEU A 297 10.20 21.84 22.40
C LEU A 297 11.13 21.64 23.59
N TYR A 298 11.00 20.50 24.26
CA TYR A 298 11.85 20.12 25.39
C TYR A 298 12.59 18.81 25.13
N THR A 299 13.78 18.68 25.71
CA THR A 299 14.49 17.41 25.83
C THR A 299 14.63 17.05 27.31
N ALA A 300 14.32 15.80 27.67
CA ALA A 300 14.52 15.26 29.00
C ALA A 300 15.43 14.02 28.95
N SER A 301 16.37 13.92 29.88
CA SER A 301 17.26 12.75 29.94
C SER A 301 16.51 11.47 30.32
N SER A 302 15.48 11.61 31.14
CA SER A 302 14.55 10.55 31.55
C SER A 302 13.30 11.18 32.19
N VAL A 303 12.24 10.38 32.30
CA VAL A 303 11.05 10.73 33.07
C VAL A 303 10.83 9.65 34.14
N SER A 304 10.86 10.01 35.41
CA SER A 304 10.65 9.08 36.51
C SER A 304 9.67 9.67 37.51
N LEU A 305 8.38 9.36 37.32
CA LEU A 305 7.32 9.84 38.20
C LEU A 305 6.90 8.73 39.17
N SER A 306 7.11 8.95 40.45
CA SER A 306 6.77 8.02 41.52
C SER A 306 5.96 8.70 42.62
N GLY A 307 5.36 7.92 43.51
CA GLY A 307 4.55 8.44 44.61
C GLY A 307 3.33 9.23 44.11
N HIS A 308 3.31 10.53 44.33
CA HIS A 308 2.24 11.46 43.93
C HIS A 308 2.73 12.51 42.92
N ASN A 309 3.89 12.30 42.32
CA ASN A 309 4.49 13.29 41.45
C ASN A 309 3.70 13.46 40.15
N THR A 310 3.57 14.70 39.69
CA THR A 310 2.83 15.03 38.48
C THR A 310 3.66 15.85 37.50
N VAL A 311 3.36 15.65 36.21
CA VAL A 311 3.74 16.57 35.13
C VAL A 311 2.48 17.18 34.55
N THR A 312 2.35 18.50 34.62
CA THR A 312 1.20 19.24 34.12
C THR A 312 1.57 19.94 32.81
N ILE A 313 0.76 19.75 31.77
CA ILE A 313 0.93 20.35 30.45
C ILE A 313 -0.18 21.38 30.24
N ASN A 314 0.18 22.66 30.20
CA ASN A 314 -0.71 23.81 30.08
C ASN A 314 -0.68 24.46 28.69
N GLY A 315 0.16 23.97 27.78
CA GLY A 315 0.29 24.47 26.41
C GLY A 315 0.65 23.36 25.41
N PRO A 316 0.88 23.69 24.14
CA PRO A 316 1.29 22.72 23.12
C PRO A 316 2.77 22.33 23.31
N VAL A 317 3.04 21.12 23.80
CA VAL A 317 4.38 20.64 24.18
C VAL A 317 4.81 19.45 23.32
N ASP A 318 6.03 19.54 22.78
CA ASP A 318 6.78 18.41 22.24
C ASP A 318 7.91 18.05 23.22
N LEU A 319 7.83 16.86 23.82
CA LEU A 319 8.78 16.36 24.81
C LEU A 319 9.57 15.20 24.23
N ILE A 320 10.86 15.40 23.98
CA ILE A 320 11.80 14.35 23.58
C ILE A 320 12.41 13.72 24.83
N ILE A 321 12.28 12.41 25.00
CA ILE A 321 12.88 11.65 26.11
C ILE A 321 14.01 10.81 25.53
N THR A 322 15.26 11.15 25.87
CA THR A 322 16.43 10.45 25.32
C THR A 322 16.71 9.12 26.02
N GLY A 323 16.33 8.99 27.30
CA GLY A 323 16.38 7.75 28.07
C GLY A 323 15.00 7.12 28.25
N ASP A 324 14.78 6.51 29.40
CA ASP A 324 13.53 5.82 29.73
C ASP A 324 12.49 6.74 30.39
N MET A 325 11.23 6.33 30.27
CA MET A 325 10.10 6.89 31.01
C MET A 325 9.48 5.80 31.90
N SER A 326 9.32 6.08 33.18
CA SER A 326 8.60 5.22 34.12
C SER A 326 7.67 6.04 35.00
N MET A 327 6.43 5.56 35.12
CA MET A 327 5.39 6.13 35.98
C MET A 327 4.79 5.05 36.88
N GLY A 328 4.69 5.32 38.18
CA GLY A 328 4.13 4.38 39.17
C GLY A 328 3.51 5.07 40.40
N GLY A 329 2.90 4.28 41.28
CA GLY A 329 2.18 4.79 42.45
C GLY A 329 0.87 5.47 42.04
N THR A 330 0.71 6.75 42.40
CA THR A 330 -0.40 7.62 41.97
C THR A 330 0.09 8.78 41.08
N ALA A 331 1.33 8.68 40.58
CA ALA A 331 1.89 9.66 39.68
C ALA A 331 1.11 9.73 38.37
N GLY A 332 1.14 10.88 37.70
CA GLY A 332 0.34 11.13 36.51
C GLY A 332 0.88 12.23 35.63
N ILE A 333 0.47 12.21 34.36
CA ILE A 333 0.62 13.35 33.45
C ILE A 333 -0.77 13.93 33.22
N THR A 334 -0.92 15.24 33.35
CA THR A 334 -2.19 15.93 33.13
C THR A 334 -2.04 16.93 31.99
N VAL A 335 -2.74 16.69 30.89
CA VAL A 335 -2.85 17.61 29.76
C VAL A 335 -4.09 18.46 29.95
N GLY A 336 -3.90 19.78 30.09
CA GLY A 336 -4.97 20.76 30.29
C GLY A 336 -5.93 20.88 29.09
N SER A 337 -7.06 21.54 29.31
CA SER A 337 -8.17 21.64 28.33
C SER A 337 -7.84 22.44 27.07
N SER A 338 -6.77 23.24 27.08
CA SER A 338 -6.25 23.99 25.93
C SER A 338 -4.85 23.51 25.51
N ALA A 339 -4.38 22.39 26.06
CA ALA A 339 -3.02 21.90 25.88
C ALA A 339 -2.97 20.70 24.93
N SER A 340 -1.77 20.39 24.43
CA SER A 340 -1.49 19.16 23.69
C SER A 340 -0.09 18.67 24.00
N LEU A 341 0.11 17.36 24.01
CA LEU A 341 1.37 16.71 24.34
C LEU A 341 1.75 15.71 23.27
N ASN A 342 2.93 15.88 22.67
CA ASN A 342 3.60 14.82 21.94
C ASN A 342 4.84 14.39 22.71
N VAL A 343 4.94 13.11 23.04
CA VAL A 343 6.12 12.50 23.65
C VAL A 343 6.87 11.72 22.58
N TYR A 344 8.17 11.94 22.46
CA TYR A 344 9.06 11.23 21.54
C TYR A 344 10.12 10.48 22.36
N GLY A 345 9.89 9.19 22.61
CA GLY A 345 10.73 8.38 23.49
C GLY A 345 11.72 7.52 22.73
N TYR A 346 13.02 7.67 23.03
CA TYR A 346 14.07 6.78 22.51
C TYR A 346 14.26 5.51 23.36
N GLY A 347 13.99 5.58 24.67
CA GLY A 347 14.03 4.44 25.57
C GLY A 347 12.68 3.72 25.73
N ASN A 348 12.57 2.93 26.79
CA ASN A 348 11.33 2.25 27.18
C ASN A 348 10.33 3.23 27.78
N LEU A 349 9.05 3.04 27.45
CA LEU A 349 7.96 3.90 27.95
C LEU A 349 7.01 3.08 28.82
N GLN A 350 7.00 3.33 30.12
CA GLN A 350 6.08 2.70 31.06
C GLN A 350 5.10 3.75 31.62
N ILE A 351 3.83 3.59 31.23
CA ILE A 351 2.70 4.38 31.70
C ILE A 351 1.96 3.56 32.76
N GLY A 352 2.21 3.87 34.02
CA GLY A 352 1.48 3.34 35.17
C GLY A 352 0.87 4.46 36.02
N GLY A 353 0.58 4.15 37.28
CA GLY A 353 -0.04 5.08 38.21
C GLY A 353 -1.42 5.55 37.78
N ASN A 354 -1.67 6.87 37.84
CA ASN A 354 -2.90 7.49 37.37
C ASN A 354 -2.92 7.69 35.83
N GLY A 355 -1.87 7.26 35.12
CA GLY A 355 -1.79 7.33 33.67
C GLY A 355 -1.68 8.76 33.14
N VAL A 356 -2.21 8.97 31.93
CA VAL A 356 -2.19 10.27 31.24
C VAL A 356 -3.61 10.77 31.09
N THR A 357 -3.95 11.77 31.90
CA THR A 357 -5.25 12.42 31.85
C THR A 357 -5.23 13.52 30.80
N ASN A 358 -6.05 13.38 29.76
CA ASN A 358 -6.22 14.38 28.72
C ASN A 358 -7.56 15.10 28.91
N ALA A 359 -7.53 16.30 29.49
CA ALA A 359 -8.73 17.06 29.81
C ALA A 359 -9.51 17.53 28.55
N THR A 360 -8.90 17.46 27.37
CA THR A 360 -9.59 17.75 26.10
C THR A 360 -10.53 16.63 25.68
N ASN A 361 -10.33 15.40 26.19
CA ASN A 361 -10.99 14.17 25.73
C ASN A 361 -10.81 13.87 24.23
N VAL A 362 -9.86 14.53 23.56
CA VAL A 362 -9.54 14.32 22.15
C VAL A 362 -8.18 13.60 22.06
N PRO A 363 -8.15 12.31 21.67
CA PRO A 363 -6.91 11.53 21.62
C PRO A 363 -5.78 12.13 20.79
N SER A 364 -6.08 12.84 19.69
CA SER A 364 -5.03 13.47 18.86
C SER A 364 -4.24 14.57 19.58
N ASN A 365 -4.75 15.11 20.70
CA ASN A 365 -4.02 16.08 21.52
C ASN A 365 -2.96 15.44 22.43
N THR A 366 -2.92 14.11 22.55
CA THR A 366 -1.94 13.40 23.37
C THR A 366 -1.38 12.21 22.59
N SER A 367 -0.13 12.31 22.13
CA SER A 367 0.52 11.24 21.36
C SER A 367 1.85 10.82 21.98
N PHE A 368 2.08 9.50 22.05
CA PHE A 368 3.32 8.88 22.50
C PHE A 368 3.96 8.16 21.33
N TYR A 369 5.06 8.70 20.82
CA TYR A 369 5.85 8.15 19.74
C TYR A 369 7.05 7.39 20.29
N GLY A 370 7.10 6.08 20.03
CA GLY A 370 8.26 5.25 20.34
C GLY A 370 9.25 5.27 19.18
N LEU A 371 10.41 5.89 19.41
CA LEU A 371 11.50 6.06 18.45
C LEU A 371 12.65 5.05 18.67
N GLY A 372 12.55 4.24 19.73
CA GLY A 372 13.54 3.24 20.07
C GLY A 372 13.81 2.22 18.95
N ALA A 373 14.97 1.58 19.05
CA ALA A 373 15.31 0.46 18.17
C ALA A 373 14.38 -0.75 18.41
N ALA A 374 14.49 -1.76 17.54
CA ALA A 374 13.79 -3.03 17.74
C ALA A 374 14.12 -3.63 19.11
N GLY A 375 13.09 -4.09 19.83
CA GLY A 375 13.22 -4.61 21.20
C GLY A 375 12.97 -3.57 22.30
N SER A 376 12.72 -2.31 21.94
CA SER A 376 12.14 -1.33 22.88
C SER A 376 10.74 -1.77 23.33
N THR A 377 10.30 -1.29 24.49
CA THR A 377 9.01 -1.66 25.06
C THR A 377 8.16 -0.45 25.37
N VAL A 378 6.85 -0.58 25.16
CA VAL A 378 5.86 0.36 25.68
C VAL A 378 4.86 -0.43 26.51
N SER A 379 4.66 -0.01 27.75
CA SER A 379 3.68 -0.64 28.63
C SER A 379 2.68 0.37 29.15
N VAL A 380 1.41 -0.02 29.11
CA VAL A 380 0.30 0.72 29.72
C VAL A 380 -0.33 -0.22 30.75
N GLY A 381 -0.20 0.12 32.01
CA GLY A 381 -0.64 -0.74 33.12
C GLY A 381 -1.39 0.01 34.22
N GLY A 382 -2.03 -0.75 35.09
CA GLY A 382 -2.82 -0.24 36.21
C GLY A 382 -4.32 -0.16 35.91
N ASN A 383 -5.03 0.63 36.71
CA ASN A 383 -6.46 0.92 36.52
C ASN A 383 -6.69 2.29 35.85
N GLY A 384 -5.62 2.95 35.40
CA GLY A 384 -5.65 4.27 34.82
C GLY A 384 -6.31 4.30 33.44
N THR A 385 -6.97 5.42 33.13
CA THR A 385 -7.46 5.73 31.80
C THR A 385 -6.34 6.39 30.99
N PHE A 386 -6.25 6.05 29.71
CA PHE A 386 -5.33 6.69 28.77
C PHE A 386 -6.12 7.20 27.57
N THR A 387 -6.18 8.52 27.41
CA THR A 387 -6.83 9.15 26.24
C THR A 387 -5.76 9.76 25.36
N GLY A 388 -5.38 9.04 24.31
CA GLY A 388 -4.25 9.39 23.46
C GLY A 388 -3.90 8.31 22.45
N VAL A 389 -2.86 8.57 21.67
CA VAL A 389 -2.32 7.64 20.68
C VAL A 389 -0.97 7.11 21.16
N VAL A 390 -0.76 5.80 21.05
CA VAL A 390 0.57 5.19 21.16
C VAL A 390 1.01 4.76 19.77
N ASN A 391 2.10 5.33 19.26
CA ASN A 391 2.69 4.98 17.97
C ASN A 391 4.17 4.65 18.12
N ALA A 392 4.47 3.38 18.35
CA ALA A 392 5.81 2.86 18.56
C ALA A 392 6.08 1.64 17.64
N PRO A 393 6.27 1.84 16.31
CA PRO A 393 6.28 0.75 15.34
C PRO A 393 7.42 -0.28 15.51
N ASN A 394 8.43 0.00 16.33
CA ASN A 394 9.53 -0.91 16.64
C ASN A 394 9.44 -1.52 18.04
N ALA A 395 8.48 -1.08 18.86
CA ALA A 395 8.36 -1.48 20.24
C ALA A 395 7.33 -2.58 20.43
N ASP A 396 7.59 -3.47 21.38
CA ASP A 396 6.59 -4.42 21.85
C ASP A 396 5.69 -3.74 22.88
N ILE A 397 4.39 -3.70 22.58
CA ILE A 397 3.39 -2.99 23.37
C ILE A 397 2.65 -3.97 24.25
N THR A 398 2.61 -3.70 25.56
CA THR A 398 1.80 -4.46 26.52
C THR A 398 0.78 -3.55 27.20
N VAL A 399 -0.49 -3.90 27.05
CA VAL A 399 -1.60 -3.32 27.82
C VAL A 399 -2.08 -4.35 28.83
N ALA A 400 -2.04 -4.02 30.12
CA ALA A 400 -2.32 -4.98 31.18
C ALA A 400 -3.33 -4.45 32.21
N GLY A 401 -4.04 -5.38 32.86
CA GLY A 401 -4.98 -5.09 33.94
C GLY A 401 -6.37 -4.73 33.41
N ASN A 402 -6.94 -3.64 33.92
CA ASN A 402 -8.26 -3.14 33.55
C ASN A 402 -8.16 -1.77 32.85
N ALA A 403 -7.05 -1.52 32.17
CA ALA A 403 -6.79 -0.24 31.50
C ALA A 403 -7.87 0.07 30.46
N THR A 404 -8.30 1.33 30.41
CA THR A 404 -9.19 1.84 29.37
C THR A 404 -8.42 2.81 28.48
N ILE A 405 -8.31 2.47 27.20
CA ILE A 405 -7.64 3.28 26.18
C ILE A 405 -8.70 3.92 25.30
N ALA A 406 -8.67 5.23 25.14
CA ALA A 406 -9.43 5.96 24.14
C ALA A 406 -8.45 6.55 23.12
N GLY A 407 -8.41 6.01 21.91
CA GLY A 407 -7.47 6.39 20.86
C GLY A 407 -6.99 5.19 20.04
N ALA A 408 -5.70 5.12 19.72
CA ALA A 408 -5.14 4.08 18.86
C ALA A 408 -3.77 3.58 19.35
N VAL A 409 -3.44 2.33 19.02
CA VAL A 409 -2.18 1.68 19.37
C VAL A 409 -1.50 1.13 18.12
N VAL A 410 -0.26 1.56 17.86
CA VAL A 410 0.56 1.11 16.75
C VAL A 410 1.90 0.57 17.28
N GLY A 411 2.21 -0.70 17.04
CA GLY A 411 3.35 -1.40 17.64
C GLY A 411 4.10 -2.34 16.69
N ASN A 412 5.24 -2.87 17.15
CA ASN A 412 5.87 -4.03 16.52
C ASN A 412 5.10 -5.32 16.84
N SER A 413 4.79 -5.53 18.11
CA SER A 413 3.83 -6.53 18.57
C SER A 413 2.92 -5.90 19.61
N VAL A 414 1.70 -6.40 19.75
CA VAL A 414 0.72 -5.85 20.69
C VAL A 414 0.10 -6.96 21.52
N LYS A 415 0.27 -6.87 22.83
CA LYS A 415 -0.29 -7.80 23.81
C LYS A 415 -1.28 -7.09 24.71
N PHE A 416 -2.50 -7.60 24.78
CA PHE A 416 -3.45 -7.21 25.82
C PHE A 416 -3.58 -8.34 26.84
N SER A 417 -3.67 -7.99 28.12
CA SER A 417 -3.89 -8.95 29.20
C SER A 417 -4.89 -8.42 30.23
N GLY A 418 -5.74 -9.30 30.77
CA GLY A 418 -6.79 -8.93 31.74
C GLY A 418 -8.10 -8.54 31.07
N ASN A 419 -8.74 -7.46 31.53
CA ASN A 419 -10.05 -6.97 31.04
C ASN A 419 -9.94 -5.56 30.45
N ALA A 420 -8.85 -5.29 29.74
CA ALA A 420 -8.62 -3.99 29.12
C ALA A 420 -9.67 -3.67 28.05
N THR A 421 -10.01 -2.39 27.91
CA THR A 421 -10.94 -1.89 26.90
C THR A 421 -10.25 -0.86 26.03
N LEU A 422 -10.45 -0.93 24.72
CA LEU A 422 -9.96 0.07 23.76
C LEU A 422 -11.12 0.63 22.93
N HIS A 423 -11.28 1.95 22.98
CA HIS A 423 -12.22 2.72 22.18
C HIS A 423 -11.43 3.48 21.11
N TYR A 424 -11.56 3.07 19.85
CA TYR A 424 -10.91 3.75 18.72
C TYR A 424 -11.59 5.07 18.41
N ASP A 425 -10.82 6.16 18.38
CA ASP A 425 -11.34 7.43 17.90
C ASP A 425 -11.24 7.51 16.37
N THR A 426 -12.40 7.50 15.71
CA THR A 426 -12.53 7.58 14.26
C THR A 426 -11.94 8.87 13.67
N GLN A 427 -11.77 9.93 14.46
CA GLN A 427 -11.13 11.17 14.01
C GLN A 427 -9.63 10.98 13.74
N LEU A 428 -9.00 9.97 14.32
CA LEU A 428 -7.57 9.69 14.10
C LEU A 428 -7.26 9.29 12.66
N SER A 429 -8.23 8.69 11.95
CA SER A 429 -8.10 8.33 10.54
C SER A 429 -7.83 9.53 9.62
N GLY A 430 -8.09 10.76 10.04
CA GLY A 430 -7.78 11.98 9.28
C GLY A 430 -6.47 12.68 9.67
N THR A 431 -5.81 12.26 10.75
CA THR A 431 -4.77 13.07 11.42
C THR A 431 -3.32 12.68 11.11
N ALA A 432 -3.07 11.48 10.58
CA ALA A 432 -1.72 11.03 10.24
C ALA A 432 -1.73 10.20 8.96
N ALA A 433 -1.33 10.79 7.83
CA ALA A 433 -1.21 10.06 6.56
C ALA A 433 0.06 9.19 6.54
N SER A 434 -0.04 7.95 6.06
CA SER A 434 1.14 7.20 5.63
C SER A 434 1.90 8.04 4.60
N PRO A 435 3.23 8.15 4.69
CA PRO A 435 4.02 8.79 3.64
C PRO A 435 3.92 8.01 2.32
N TYR A 436 3.57 6.72 2.36
CA TYR A 436 3.50 5.84 1.20
C TYR A 436 2.08 5.58 0.72
N TYR A 437 1.91 5.60 -0.60
CA TYR A 437 0.75 5.10 -1.34
C TYR A 437 0.86 3.59 -1.54
N TYR A 438 -0.29 2.91 -1.53
CA TYR A 438 -0.41 1.50 -1.88
C TYR A 438 -1.37 1.32 -3.04
N VAL A 439 -1.16 0.24 -3.80
CA VAL A 439 -2.03 -0.15 -4.91
C VAL A 439 -3.34 -0.68 -4.36
N LYS A 440 -4.46 -0.05 -4.75
CA LYS A 440 -5.82 -0.50 -4.46
C LYS A 440 -6.41 -1.33 -5.59
N THR A 441 -6.09 -1.00 -6.82
CA THR A 441 -6.61 -1.68 -8.00
C THR A 441 -5.55 -1.70 -9.08
N TRP A 442 -5.46 -2.80 -9.80
CA TRP A 442 -4.62 -2.97 -10.99
C TRP A 442 -5.48 -3.65 -12.06
N VAL A 443 -5.46 -3.11 -13.27
CA VAL A 443 -6.23 -3.67 -14.40
C VAL A 443 -5.56 -3.35 -15.73
N GLU A 444 -5.46 -4.34 -16.62
CA GLU A 444 -5.08 -4.11 -18.02
C GLU A 444 -6.28 -3.55 -18.79
N LEU A 445 -6.08 -2.47 -19.54
CA LEU A 445 -7.10 -1.86 -20.40
C LEU A 445 -7.00 -2.44 -21.81
N THR A 446 -7.94 -3.31 -22.17
CA THR A 446 -7.92 -4.06 -23.44
C THR A 446 -8.84 -3.49 -24.50
N ASP A 447 -9.91 -2.81 -24.11
CA ASP A 447 -11.01 -2.47 -25.01
C ASP A 447 -10.76 -1.15 -25.75
N ALA A 448 -11.47 -0.96 -26.86
CA ALA A 448 -11.41 0.28 -27.64
C ALA A 448 -11.71 1.50 -26.75
N SER A 449 -11.03 2.61 -27.02
CA SER A 449 -11.22 3.86 -26.27
C SER A 449 -12.60 4.48 -26.47
N THR A 450 -13.32 4.07 -27.51
CA THR A 450 -14.71 4.46 -27.80
C THR A 450 -15.69 3.51 -27.13
N GLY A 451 -16.29 3.92 -26.01
CA GLY A 451 -17.33 3.13 -25.32
C GLY A 451 -17.43 3.41 -23.82
N THR A 452 -18.32 2.66 -23.16
CA THR A 452 -18.56 2.70 -21.71
C THR A 452 -18.01 1.47 -20.96
N SER A 453 -17.20 0.63 -21.64
CA SER A 453 -16.60 -0.55 -21.01
C SER A 453 -15.73 -0.14 -19.80
N PRO A 454 -15.78 -0.89 -18.69
CA PRO A 454 -14.88 -0.68 -17.56
C PRO A 454 -13.41 -0.93 -17.91
N PHE A 455 -13.11 -1.65 -19.01
CA PHE A 455 -11.76 -1.97 -19.48
C PHE A 455 -11.32 -1.14 -20.70
N LYS A 456 -12.03 -0.05 -20.99
CA LYS A 456 -11.70 0.84 -22.12
C LYS A 456 -10.34 1.48 -21.93
N ARG A 457 -9.56 1.56 -23.01
CA ARG A 457 -8.30 2.30 -23.02
C ARG A 457 -8.53 3.80 -22.83
N ASP A 458 -7.65 4.43 -22.06
CA ASP A 458 -7.60 5.88 -21.94
C ASP A 458 -6.92 6.48 -23.18
N ALA A 459 -7.60 7.41 -23.83
CA ALA A 459 -7.12 8.12 -25.02
C ALA A 459 -6.65 9.55 -24.73
N ARG A 460 -6.77 10.02 -23.48
CA ARG A 460 -6.30 11.35 -23.08
C ARG A 460 -4.77 11.40 -23.13
N ALA A 461 -4.21 12.60 -23.20
CA ALA A 461 -2.76 12.78 -23.20
C ALA A 461 -2.12 12.06 -21.98
N PRO A 462 -1.02 11.32 -22.15
CA PRO A 462 -0.15 11.27 -23.34
C PRO A 462 -0.48 10.13 -24.32
N PHE A 463 -1.64 9.49 -24.22
CA PHE A 463 -1.98 8.27 -24.98
C PHE A 463 -2.64 8.52 -26.33
N THR A 464 -2.77 9.78 -26.72
CA THR A 464 -3.43 10.19 -27.95
C THR A 464 -2.77 9.48 -29.14
N ASN A 465 -3.58 8.75 -29.92
CA ASN A 465 -3.19 7.97 -31.10
C ASN A 465 -2.31 6.74 -30.85
N LEU A 466 -2.07 6.31 -29.61
CA LEU A 466 -1.27 5.09 -29.35
C LEU A 466 -1.99 3.79 -29.75
N PHE A 467 -3.32 3.83 -29.83
CA PHE A 467 -4.19 2.66 -30.02
C PHE A 467 -5.10 2.77 -31.24
N LEU A 468 -4.80 3.70 -32.16
CA LEU A 468 -5.53 3.88 -33.42
C LEU A 468 -5.03 2.95 -34.52
#